data_AF-A0A959QLG8-F1
#
_entry.id   AF-A0A959QLG8-F1
#
_cell.length_a   1.000
_cell.length_b   1.000
_cell.length_c   1.000
_cell.angle_alpha   90.00
_cell.angle_beta   90.00
_cell.angle_gamma   90.00
#
_symmetry.space_group_name_H-M   'P 1'
#
loop_
_entity.id
_entity.type
_entity.pdbx_description
1 polymer ?
#
loop_
_entity_poly.entity_id
_entity_poly.type
_entity_poly.pdbx_seq_one_letter_code
_entity_poly.pdbx_strand_id
1 'polypeptide(L)'
;LYRRGFFDVCGFFDPDFFAYLEDVDIGLRGRLLGFHYLLVPQSLVYHQSHGSAINHAFYIQLVTQNRLLLFIKNIPTSRWIKFLPKIIYGQFYFLLAYGHLFASIRGYMGVIRKLPSVWSKRKDIKQAKVIEDWELDQLLKSEKPREGIRHHLRKLLKRFFH
;
A
#
# COMPACT_ATOMS: atom_id res chain seq x y z
N LEU A 1 9.39 -12.36 -11.17
CA LEU A 1 8.98 -12.62 -12.58
C LEU A 1 7.58 -13.22 -12.57
N TYR A 2 6.71 -12.81 -13.50
CA TYR A 2 5.35 -13.35 -13.65
C TYR A 2 5.31 -14.29 -14.85
N ARG A 3 4.61 -15.43 -14.71
CA ARG A 3 4.25 -16.25 -15.88
C ARG A 3 3.16 -15.53 -16.67
N ARG A 4 3.08 -15.72 -17.99
CA ARG A 4 2.03 -15.09 -18.81
C ARG A 4 0.62 -15.37 -18.28
N GLY A 5 0.33 -16.63 -17.95
CA GLY A 5 -0.96 -17.06 -17.39
C GLY A 5 -1.36 -16.39 -16.08
N PHE A 6 -0.43 -15.74 -15.37
CA PHE A 6 -0.77 -14.91 -14.22
C PHE A 6 -1.64 -13.71 -14.65
N PHE A 7 -1.31 -13.03 -15.75
CA PHE A 7 -2.05 -11.87 -16.20
C PHE A 7 -3.41 -12.23 -16.80
N ASP A 8 -3.53 -13.42 -17.38
CA ASP A 8 -4.80 -13.93 -17.93
C ASP A 8 -5.85 -14.11 -16.81
N VAL A 9 -5.41 -14.45 -15.59
CA VAL A 9 -6.30 -14.66 -14.43
C VAL A 9 -6.40 -13.41 -13.54
N CYS A 10 -5.26 -12.77 -13.25
CA CYS A 10 -5.19 -11.66 -12.31
C CYS A 10 -5.58 -10.31 -12.94
N GLY A 11 -5.41 -10.16 -14.25
CA GLY A 11 -5.43 -8.88 -14.95
C GLY A 11 -4.12 -8.09 -14.74
N PHE A 12 -3.98 -7.01 -15.51
CA PHE A 12 -2.79 -6.15 -15.51
C PHE A 12 -2.76 -5.16 -14.32
N PHE A 13 -1.82 -4.21 -14.36
CA PHE A 13 -1.74 -3.12 -13.41
C PHE A 13 -2.99 -2.23 -13.47
N ASP A 14 -3.40 -1.72 -12.32
CA ASP A 14 -4.55 -0.83 -12.26
C ASP A 14 -4.13 0.62 -12.52
N PRO A 15 -4.61 1.28 -13.60
CA PRO A 15 -4.26 2.66 -13.90
C PRO A 15 -4.69 3.63 -12.80
N ASP A 16 -5.57 3.22 -11.88
CA ASP A 16 -5.93 4.06 -10.75
C ASP A 16 -4.77 4.31 -9.78
N PHE A 17 -3.78 3.43 -9.72
CA PHE A 17 -2.59 3.62 -8.89
C PHE A 17 -1.58 4.56 -9.56
N PHE A 18 -1.51 4.57 -10.90
CA PHE A 18 -0.53 5.31 -11.70
C PHE A 18 0.93 4.94 -11.40
N ALA A 19 1.42 5.29 -10.21
CA ALA A 19 2.74 4.94 -9.71
C ALA A 19 2.71 4.77 -8.18
N TYR A 20 3.62 3.95 -7.67
CA TYR A 20 3.75 3.51 -6.28
C TYR A 20 2.61 2.61 -5.82
N LEU A 21 2.96 1.42 -5.29
CA LEU A 21 2.05 0.39 -4.79
C LEU A 21 1.17 -0.28 -5.86
N GLU A 22 1.37 0.02 -7.14
CA GLU A 22 0.77 -0.72 -8.26
C GLU A 22 1.26 -2.18 -8.28
N ASP A 23 2.52 -2.39 -7.89
CA ASP A 23 3.16 -3.69 -7.71
C ASP A 23 2.58 -4.45 -6.50
N VAL A 24 2.33 -3.74 -5.40
CA VAL A 24 1.68 -4.31 -4.22
C VAL A 24 0.23 -4.66 -4.51
N ASP A 25 -0.50 -3.85 -5.28
CA ASP A 25 -1.89 -4.14 -5.68
C ASP A 25 -1.97 -5.42 -6.50
N ILE A 26 -1.18 -5.55 -7.57
CA ILE A 26 -1.20 -6.76 -8.41
C ILE A 26 -0.69 -7.99 -7.65
N GLY A 27 0.32 -7.80 -6.78
CA GLY A 27 0.81 -8.82 -5.87
C GLY A 27 -0.28 -9.35 -4.95
N LEU A 28 -1.03 -8.45 -4.31
CA LEU A 28 -2.13 -8.78 -3.41
C LEU A 28 -3.30 -9.44 -4.14
N ARG A 29 -3.71 -8.94 -5.32
CA ARG A 29 -4.71 -9.62 -6.14
C ARG A 29 -4.30 -11.04 -6.50
N GLY A 30 -3.04 -11.25 -6.87
CA GLY A 30 -2.52 -12.58 -7.11
C GLY A 30 -2.57 -13.47 -5.85
N ARG A 31 -2.21 -12.95 -4.66
CA ARG A 31 -2.39 -13.71 -3.41
C ARG A 31 -3.84 -14.07 -3.16
N LEU A 32 -4.78 -13.15 -3.38
CA LEU A 32 -6.21 -13.40 -3.21
C LEU A 32 -6.74 -14.49 -4.13
N LEU A 33 -6.11 -14.66 -5.31
CA LEU A 33 -6.36 -15.70 -6.30
C LEU A 33 -5.55 -17.00 -6.05
N GLY A 34 -4.85 -17.11 -4.91
CA GLY A 34 -4.11 -18.32 -4.54
C GLY A 34 -2.72 -18.44 -5.16
N PHE A 35 -2.22 -17.42 -5.87
CA PHE A 35 -0.84 -17.46 -6.38
C PHE A 35 0.17 -17.35 -5.24
N HIS A 36 1.29 -18.07 -5.38
CA HIS A 36 2.42 -18.02 -4.46
C HIS A 36 3.62 -17.36 -5.12
N TYR A 37 4.41 -16.63 -4.33
CA TYR A 37 5.62 -15.95 -4.78
C TYR A 37 6.83 -16.54 -4.06
N LEU A 38 7.91 -16.73 -4.81
CA LEU A 38 9.18 -17.21 -4.29
C LEU A 38 10.21 -16.10 -4.41
N LEU A 39 10.86 -15.79 -3.29
CA LEU A 39 12.10 -15.03 -3.30
C LEU A 39 13.23 -16.00 -3.63
N VAL A 40 14.06 -15.66 -4.62
CA VAL A 40 15.23 -16.46 -5.02
C VAL A 40 16.48 -15.68 -4.60
N PRO A 41 17.05 -15.92 -3.41
CA PRO A 41 18.16 -15.13 -2.88
C PRO A 41 19.41 -15.14 -3.76
N GLN A 42 19.58 -16.19 -4.57
CA GLN A 42 20.70 -16.36 -5.49
C GLN A 42 20.61 -15.46 -6.73
N SER A 43 19.42 -14.90 -7.02
CA SER A 43 19.21 -13.99 -8.15
C SER A 43 19.48 -12.55 -7.72
N LEU A 44 20.69 -12.06 -7.94
CA LEU A 44 21.10 -10.69 -7.58
C LEU A 44 20.88 -9.72 -8.75
N VAL A 45 20.14 -8.64 -8.50
CA VAL A 45 19.96 -7.52 -9.44
C VAL A 45 20.30 -6.23 -8.69
N TYR A 46 21.26 -5.46 -9.21
CA TYR A 46 21.63 -4.18 -8.63
C TYR A 46 20.68 -3.10 -9.13
N HIS A 47 19.94 -2.49 -8.21
CA HIS A 47 19.09 -1.35 -8.48
C HIS A 47 19.61 -0.14 -7.71
N GLN A 48 19.92 0.94 -8.42
CA GLN A 48 20.27 2.20 -7.80
C GLN A 48 18.99 2.81 -7.20
N SER A 49 18.81 2.70 -5.89
CA SER A 49 17.66 3.27 -5.20
C SER A 49 17.67 4.80 -5.29
N HIS A 50 16.51 5.39 -5.56
CA HIS A 50 16.31 6.83 -5.75
C HIS A 50 16.69 7.63 -4.50
N GLY A 51 17.80 8.38 -4.55
CA GLY A 51 18.22 9.28 -3.47
C GLY A 51 17.33 10.52 -3.30
N SER A 52 16.66 10.98 -4.37
CA SER A 52 15.99 12.31 -4.38
C SER A 52 14.46 12.27 -4.49
N ALA A 53 13.86 11.14 -4.91
CA ALA A 53 12.42 11.07 -5.21
C ALA A 53 11.53 10.76 -3.98
N ILE A 54 12.09 10.14 -2.95
CA ILE A 54 11.34 9.50 -1.84
C ILE A 54 10.75 10.51 -0.84
N ASN A 55 11.15 11.79 -0.90
CA ASN A 55 10.57 12.85 -0.04
C ASN A 55 10.02 14.04 -0.83
N HIS A 56 9.64 13.82 -2.10
CA HIS A 56 8.98 14.87 -2.88
C HIS A 56 7.48 14.89 -2.59
N ALA A 57 6.87 16.08 -2.58
CA ALA A 57 5.44 16.25 -2.28
C ALA A 57 4.53 15.39 -3.18
N PHE A 58 4.90 15.21 -4.44
CA PHE A 58 4.14 14.37 -5.38
C PHE A 58 4.18 12.87 -5.00
N TYR A 59 5.34 12.36 -4.58
CA TYR A 59 5.48 10.99 -4.08
C TYR A 59 4.59 10.74 -2.86
N ILE A 60 4.64 11.65 -1.88
CA ILE A 60 3.88 11.53 -0.63
C ILE A 60 2.38 11.58 -0.90
N GLN A 61 1.96 12.44 -1.83
CA GLN A 61 0.57 12.51 -2.26
C GLN A 61 0.10 11.16 -2.85
N LEU A 62 0.85 10.59 -3.79
CA LEU A 62 0.51 9.32 -4.43
C LEU A 62 0.54 8.15 -3.43
N VAL A 63 1.56 8.04 -2.59
CA VAL A 63 1.66 6.96 -1.61
C VAL A 63 0.56 7.09 -0.54
N THR A 64 0.26 8.29 -0.05
CA THR A 64 -0.86 8.49 0.89
C THR A 64 -2.18 7.99 0.29
N GLN A 65 -2.45 8.35 -0.97
CA GLN A 65 -3.61 7.91 -1.70
C GLN A 65 -3.63 6.40 -1.90
N ASN A 66 -2.59 5.84 -2.51
CA ASN A 66 -2.54 4.46 -2.96
C ASN A 66 -2.52 3.47 -1.81
N ARG A 67 -1.96 3.84 -0.65
CA ARG A 67 -2.06 3.01 0.57
C ARG A 67 -3.51 2.77 0.96
N LEU A 68 -4.35 3.81 0.95
CA LEU A 68 -5.77 3.66 1.27
C LEU A 68 -6.52 2.94 0.15
N LEU A 69 -6.29 3.30 -1.12
CA LEU A 69 -6.92 2.62 -2.25
C LEU A 69 -6.63 1.12 -2.25
N LEU A 70 -5.42 0.70 -1.88
CA LEU A 70 -5.05 -0.71 -1.79
C LEU A 70 -5.92 -1.49 -0.80
N PHE A 71 -6.16 -0.92 0.38
CA PHE A 71 -7.11 -1.51 1.33
C PHE A 71 -8.53 -1.49 0.75
N ILE A 72 -8.96 -0.37 0.13
CA ILE A 72 -10.37 -0.13 -0.27
C ILE A 72 -10.73 -1.08 -1.40
N LYS A 73 -9.77 -1.35 -2.27
CA LYS A 73 -9.93 -2.21 -3.40
C LYS A 73 -9.95 -3.69 -3.00
N ASN A 74 -8.96 -4.11 -2.21
CA ASN A 74 -8.60 -5.52 -2.10
C ASN A 74 -9.06 -6.21 -0.81
N ILE A 75 -9.31 -5.47 0.28
CA ILE A 75 -9.53 -6.06 1.61
C ILE A 75 -11.00 -5.99 2.03
N PRO A 76 -11.70 -7.09 2.37
CA PRO A 76 -13.10 -7.08 2.81
C PRO A 76 -13.40 -6.13 3.98
N THR A 77 -14.62 -5.58 4.03
CA THR A 77 -14.99 -4.52 4.99
C THR A 77 -14.94 -5.00 6.45
N SER A 78 -15.15 -6.28 6.71
CA SER A 78 -14.95 -6.86 8.05
C SER A 78 -13.49 -6.77 8.53
N ARG A 79 -12.52 -6.98 7.63
CA ARG A 79 -11.09 -6.86 7.93
C ARG A 79 -10.65 -5.41 8.07
N TRP A 80 -11.29 -4.50 7.32
CA TRP A 80 -11.07 -3.08 7.49
C TRP A 80 -11.26 -2.64 8.94
N ILE A 81 -12.37 -3.04 9.55
CA ILE A 81 -12.68 -2.73 10.95
C ILE A 81 -11.65 -3.38 11.88
N LYS A 82 -11.36 -4.67 11.65
CA LYS A 82 -10.37 -5.43 12.45
C LYS A 82 -8.98 -4.79 12.45
N PHE A 83 -8.52 -4.28 11.31
CA PHE A 83 -7.19 -3.69 11.14
C PHE A 83 -7.21 -2.15 11.14
N LEU A 84 -8.35 -1.52 11.46
CA LEU A 84 -8.51 -0.07 11.44
C LEU A 84 -7.47 0.66 12.31
N PRO A 85 -7.18 0.23 13.56
CA PRO A 85 -6.16 0.88 14.37
C PRO A 85 -4.78 0.88 13.71
N LYS A 86 -4.46 -0.20 12.99
CA LYS A 86 -3.19 -0.36 12.28
C LYS A 86 -3.12 0.51 11.02
N ILE A 87 -4.22 0.62 10.28
CA ILE A 87 -4.31 1.50 9.12
C ILE A 87 -4.11 2.96 9.57
N ILE A 88 -4.81 3.40 10.61
CA ILE A 88 -4.67 4.75 11.19
C ILE A 88 -3.24 4.99 11.66
N TYR A 89 -2.67 4.05 12.43
CA TYR A 89 -1.28 4.12 12.87
C TYR A 89 -0.31 4.27 11.68
N GLY A 90 -0.52 3.49 10.62
CA GLY A 90 0.31 3.54 9.42
C GLY A 90 0.23 4.87 8.68
N GLN A 91 -0.96 5.49 8.62
CA GLN A 91 -1.14 6.81 8.01
C GLN A 91 -0.45 7.90 8.84
N PHE A 92 -0.66 7.86 10.16
CA PHE A 92 -0.05 8.82 11.07
C PHE A 92 1.49 8.69 11.10
N TYR A 93 2.01 7.46 11.14
CA TYR A 93 3.44 7.19 11.07
C TYR A 93 4.06 7.80 9.81
N PHE A 94 3.43 7.59 8.65
CA PHE A 94 3.92 8.12 7.37
C PHE A 94 3.87 9.64 7.34
N LEU A 95 2.80 10.26 7.84
CA LEU A 95 2.73 11.71 7.97
C LEU A 95 3.90 12.25 8.81
N LEU A 96 4.20 11.63 9.95
CA LEU A 96 5.30 12.08 10.82
C LEU A 96 6.69 11.81 10.23
N ALA A 97 6.88 10.67 9.57
CA ALA A 97 8.18 10.28 9.03
C ALA A 97 8.62 11.19 7.87
N TYR A 98 7.67 11.67 7.06
CA TYR A 98 7.95 12.48 5.88
C TYR A 98 7.65 13.98 6.07
N GLY A 99 6.65 14.33 6.88
CA GLY A 99 6.40 15.72 7.30
C GLY A 99 5.71 16.63 6.29
N HIS A 100 5.12 16.09 5.21
CA HIS A 100 4.43 16.90 4.18
C HIS A 100 2.90 16.89 4.34
N LEU A 101 2.37 17.70 5.25
CA LEU A 101 0.93 17.75 5.57
C LEU A 101 0.04 18.01 4.33
N PHE A 102 0.34 19.05 3.55
CA PHE A 102 -0.48 19.42 2.38
C PHE A 102 -0.46 18.34 1.28
N ALA A 103 0.66 17.64 1.11
CA ALA A 103 0.75 16.52 0.19
C ALA A 103 -0.15 15.36 0.64
N SER A 104 -0.15 15.05 1.95
CA SER A 104 -1.02 14.03 2.53
C SER A 104 -2.51 14.40 2.38
N ILE A 105 -2.89 15.66 2.63
CA ILE A 105 -4.26 16.15 2.40
C ILE A 105 -4.66 15.96 0.94
N ARG A 106 -3.80 16.34 -0.01
CA ARG A 106 -4.02 16.10 -1.44
C ARG A 106 -4.15 14.61 -1.77
N GLY A 107 -3.39 13.76 -1.09
CA GLY A 107 -3.50 12.31 -1.22
C GLY A 107 -4.89 11.80 -0.81
N TYR A 108 -5.39 12.25 0.34
CA TYR A 108 -6.74 11.90 0.82
C TYR A 108 -7.85 12.41 -0.11
N MET A 109 -7.73 13.63 -0.65
CA MET A 109 -8.66 14.11 -1.68
C MET A 109 -8.63 13.22 -2.94
N GLY A 110 -7.45 12.75 -3.32
CA GLY A 110 -7.29 11.77 -4.39
C GLY A 110 -8.02 10.45 -4.14
N VAL A 111 -8.08 9.99 -2.89
CA VAL A 111 -8.85 8.79 -2.52
C VAL A 111 -10.33 8.99 -2.82
N ILE A 112 -10.90 10.11 -2.37
CA ILE A 112 -12.31 10.43 -2.59
C ILE A 112 -12.63 10.43 -4.09
N ARG A 113 -11.76 11.06 -4.90
CA ARG A 113 -11.93 11.13 -6.36
C ARG A 113 -11.90 9.76 -7.04
N LYS A 114 -11.04 8.84 -6.59
CA LYS A 114 -10.90 7.49 -7.17
C LYS A 114 -11.81 6.44 -6.54
N LEU A 115 -12.49 6.78 -5.45
CA LEU A 115 -13.31 5.86 -4.67
C LEU A 115 -14.38 5.15 -5.53
N PRO A 116 -15.16 5.83 -6.39
CA PRO A 116 -16.18 5.13 -7.18
C PRO A 116 -15.60 4.06 -8.11
N SER A 117 -14.50 4.38 -8.81
CA SER A 117 -13.81 3.46 -9.72
C SER A 117 -13.21 2.26 -8.97
N VAL A 118 -12.58 2.51 -7.83
CA VAL A 118 -11.97 1.43 -7.03
C VAL A 118 -13.04 0.56 -6.37
N TRP A 119 -14.15 1.17 -5.95
CA TRP A 119 -15.26 0.46 -5.31
C TRP A 119 -16.01 -0.45 -6.27
N SER A 120 -16.16 -0.08 -7.55
CA SER A 120 -16.77 -0.97 -8.53
C SER A 120 -15.92 -2.24 -8.73
N LYS A 121 -14.60 -2.08 -8.88
CA LYS A 121 -13.62 -3.18 -9.03
C LYS A 121 -13.55 -4.11 -7.81
N ARG A 122 -13.84 -3.59 -6.61
CA ARG A 122 -13.85 -4.36 -5.36
C ARG A 122 -14.81 -5.54 -5.40
N LYS A 123 -15.93 -5.41 -6.12
CA LYS A 123 -16.94 -6.49 -6.24
C LYS A 123 -16.32 -7.72 -6.90
N ASP A 124 -15.65 -7.53 -8.02
CA ASP A 124 -15.04 -8.61 -8.80
C ASP A 124 -13.92 -9.27 -8.01
N ILE A 125 -13.08 -8.48 -7.33
CA ILE A 125 -12.00 -8.99 -6.48
C ILE A 125 -12.55 -9.82 -5.31
N LYS A 126 -13.63 -9.35 -4.67
CA LYS A 126 -14.27 -10.09 -3.57
C LYS A 126 -14.84 -11.43 -4.05
N GLN A 127 -15.42 -11.46 -5.25
CA GLN A 127 -15.99 -12.69 -5.84
C GLN A 127 -14.91 -13.67 -6.29
N ALA A 128 -13.78 -13.16 -6.82
CA ALA A 128 -12.69 -13.98 -7.30
C ALA A 128 -11.75 -14.47 -6.18
N LYS A 129 -11.84 -13.91 -4.96
CA LYS A 129 -11.00 -14.33 -3.82
C LYS A 129 -11.21 -15.82 -3.53
N VAL A 130 -10.14 -16.60 -3.64
CA VAL A 130 -10.13 -18.03 -3.30
C VAL A 130 -9.51 -18.31 -1.94
N ILE A 131 -8.66 -17.40 -1.42
CA ILE A 131 -7.99 -17.63 -0.14
C ILE A 131 -8.92 -17.49 1.04
N GLU A 132 -8.62 -18.25 2.08
CA GLU A 132 -9.38 -18.21 3.31
C GLU A 132 -9.12 -16.94 4.10
N ASP A 133 -10.09 -16.64 4.94
CA ASP A 133 -10.10 -15.44 5.77
C ASP A 133 -8.95 -15.39 6.79
N TRP A 134 -8.49 -16.55 7.28
CA TRP A 134 -7.34 -16.66 8.16
C TRP A 134 -6.02 -16.43 7.40
N GLU A 135 -5.90 -16.89 6.14
CA GLU A 135 -4.73 -16.66 5.31
C GLU A 135 -4.58 -15.18 5.01
N LEU A 136 -5.70 -14.52 4.69
CA LEU A 136 -5.74 -13.08 4.52
C LEU A 136 -5.30 -12.34 5.79
N ASP A 137 -5.75 -12.78 6.96
CA ASP A 137 -5.32 -12.18 8.22
C ASP A 137 -3.80 -12.34 8.43
N GLN A 138 -3.21 -13.48 8.06
CA GLN A 138 -1.76 -13.66 8.12
C GLN A 138 -1.01 -12.72 7.18
N LEU A 139 -1.52 -12.50 5.96
CA LEU A 139 -0.94 -11.53 5.02
C LEU A 139 -0.99 -10.09 5.57
N LEU A 140 -2.05 -9.75 6.32
CA LEU A 140 -2.23 -8.42 6.91
C LEU A 140 -1.46 -8.24 8.23
N LYS A 141 -0.95 -9.31 8.84
CA LYS A 141 -0.01 -9.25 9.97
C LYS A 141 1.38 -8.81 9.51
N SER A 142 1.50 -7.54 9.12
CA SER A 142 2.82 -6.90 8.97
C SER A 142 3.61 -6.91 10.28
N GLU A 143 4.93 -6.93 10.14
CA GLU A 143 5.88 -6.53 11.17
C GLU A 143 5.71 -5.05 11.53
N LYS A 144 6.11 -4.68 12.75
CA LYS A 144 6.15 -3.27 13.19
C LYS A 144 7.28 -2.55 12.44
N PRO A 145 7.14 -1.24 12.13
CA PRO A 145 8.24 -0.48 11.56
C PRO A 145 9.48 -0.55 12.48
N ARG A 146 10.66 -0.68 11.88
CA ARG A 146 11.94 -0.82 12.60
C ARG A 146 12.18 0.33 13.58
N GLU A 147 11.78 1.53 13.19
CA GLU A 147 11.81 2.72 14.04
C GLU A 147 10.40 3.10 14.48
N GLY A 148 10.19 3.24 15.80
CA GLY A 148 8.90 3.65 16.36
C GLY A 148 8.61 5.14 16.20
N ILE A 149 7.34 5.53 16.36
CA ILE A 149 6.86 6.94 16.26
C ILE A 149 7.70 7.92 17.09
N ARG A 150 8.20 7.51 18.26
CA ARG A 150 9.04 8.35 19.14
C ARG A 150 10.29 8.89 18.44
N HIS A 151 10.88 8.11 17.52
CA HIS A 151 12.03 8.55 16.73
C HIS A 151 11.66 9.78 15.87
N HIS A 152 10.58 9.67 15.10
CA HIS A 152 10.13 10.74 14.19
C HIS A 152 9.64 11.99 14.92
N LEU A 153 8.94 11.82 16.05
CA LEU A 153 8.53 12.96 16.89
C LEU A 153 9.72 13.77 17.41
N ARG A 154 10.78 13.09 17.89
CA ARG A 154 12.01 13.77 18.32
C ARG A 154 12.68 14.53 17.18
N LYS A 155 12.70 13.95 15.98
CA LYS A 155 13.26 14.59 14.78
C LYS A 155 12.46 15.83 14.36
N LEU A 156 11.13 15.77 14.44
CA LEU A 156 10.25 16.91 14.18
C LEU A 156 10.45 18.03 15.20
N LEU A 157 10.44 17.72 16.50
CA LEU A 157 10.67 18.71 17.54
C LEU A 157 12.03 19.42 17.37
N LYS A 158 13.10 18.68 17.05
CA LYS A 158 14.42 19.26 16.77
C LYS A 158 14.45 20.24 15.59
N ARG A 159 13.51 20.17 14.64
CA ARG A 159 13.40 21.13 13.53
C ARG A 159 12.68 22.43 13.89
N PHE A 160 11.96 22.47 15.02
CA PHE A 160 11.24 23.67 15.49
C PHE A 160 11.99 24.42 16.59
N PHE A 161 12.95 23.78 17.27
CA PHE A 161 13.76 24.36 18.34
C PHE A 161 15.19 24.75 17.91
N HIS A 162 15.46 24.77 16.61
CA HIS A 162 16.62 25.35 15.94
C HIS A 162 16.12 26.20 14.77
#